data_AF-A0A936KJC6-F1
#
_entry.id   AF-A0A936KJC6-F1
#
_cell.length_a   1.000
_cell.length_b   1.000
_cell.length_c   1.000
_cell.angle_alpha   90.00
_cell.angle_beta   90.00
_cell.angle_gamma   90.00
#
_symmetry.space_group_name_H-M   'P 1'
#
loop_
_entity.id
_entity.type
_entity.pdbx_description
1 polymer ?
#
loop_
_entity_poly.entity_id
_entity_poly.type
_entity_poly.pdbx_seq_one_letter_code
_entity_poly.pdbx_strand_id
1 'polypeptide(L)'
;MKFYELSHIGEFHVNHNEDFLVSEEAGKTRQLVAVMDGCSSGTDSYFASTLIGKLLRKIAKQEAYEEFVKGNTKELKQQIEQVVLQLFEELSNLNRQLDLRTDEILSTLILAIIDTKLHSAELVIVGDGLIHVNGKTIEYEK
;
A
#
# COMPACT_ATOMS: atom_id res chain seq x y z
N MET A 1 0.08 -11.38 -16.63
CA MET A 1 1.11 -10.38 -16.27
C MET A 1 2.07 -11.02 -15.27
N LYS A 2 3.35 -10.61 -15.21
CA LYS A 2 4.28 -11.05 -14.15
C LYS A 2 4.60 -9.85 -13.25
N PHE A 3 4.66 -10.07 -11.95
CA PHE A 3 5.04 -9.06 -10.96
C PHE A 3 6.45 -9.39 -10.46
N TYR A 4 7.27 -8.35 -10.32
CA TYR A 4 8.63 -8.43 -9.80
C TYR A 4 8.75 -7.43 -8.67
N GLU A 5 9.38 -7.85 -7.58
CA GLU A 5 9.45 -7.11 -6.33
C GLU A 5 10.90 -7.06 -5.89
N LEU A 6 11.36 -5.88 -5.49
CA LEU A 6 12.68 -5.67 -4.93
C LEU A 6 12.57 -4.64 -3.81
N SER A 7 13.09 -4.99 -2.65
CA SER A 7 13.29 -4.09 -1.52
C SER A 7 14.63 -4.45 -0.91
N HIS A 8 15.46 -3.44 -0.63
CA HIS A 8 16.84 -3.64 -0.21
C HIS A 8 17.22 -2.59 0.83
N ILE A 9 17.74 -3.05 1.96
CA ILE A 9 18.25 -2.17 3.02
C ILE A 9 19.51 -1.43 2.54
N GLY A 10 19.52 -0.11 2.63
CA GLY A 10 20.72 0.68 2.30
C GLY A 10 21.87 0.44 3.29
N GLU A 11 23.12 0.67 2.87
CA GLU A 11 24.32 0.46 3.70
C GLU A 11 24.33 1.28 5.01
N PHE A 12 23.59 2.40 5.04
CA PHE A 12 23.50 3.29 6.19
C PHE A 12 22.42 2.90 7.22
N HIS A 13 21.55 1.93 6.89
CA HIS A 13 20.57 1.40 7.85
C HIS A 13 21.13 0.12 8.48
N VAL A 14 21.40 0.16 9.78
CA VAL A 14 22.10 -0.93 10.48
C VAL A 14 21.17 -2.00 11.06
N ASN A 15 19.87 -1.69 11.24
CA ASN A 15 18.94 -2.55 11.95
C ASN A 15 17.80 -3.08 11.06
N HIS A 16 17.05 -2.17 10.42
CA HIS A 16 15.84 -2.49 9.67
C HIS A 16 15.82 -1.76 8.34
N ASN A 17 15.19 -2.40 7.34
CA ASN A 17 14.77 -1.69 6.14
C ASN A 17 13.47 -0.98 6.47
N GLU A 18 13.44 0.35 6.42
CA GLU A 18 12.26 1.15 6.75
C GLU A 18 11.21 1.13 5.63
N ASP A 19 11.58 0.62 4.45
CA ASP A 19 10.66 0.35 3.36
C ASP A 19 9.83 -0.92 3.58
N PHE A 20 8.62 -0.93 3.01
CA PHE A 20 7.83 -2.14 2.91
C PHE A 20 7.07 -2.23 1.59
N LEU A 21 6.92 -3.47 1.08
CA LEU A 21 6.23 -3.76 -0.17
C LEU A 21 5.09 -4.75 0.06
N VAL A 22 3.98 -4.50 -0.64
CA VAL A 22 2.81 -5.38 -0.71
C VAL A 22 2.52 -5.71 -2.17
N SER A 23 2.19 -6.98 -2.41
CA SER A 23 1.74 -7.49 -3.70
C SER A 23 0.82 -8.67 -3.41
N GLU A 24 -0.49 -8.44 -3.47
CA GLU A 24 -1.51 -9.41 -3.11
C GLU A 24 -2.65 -9.40 -4.12
N GLU A 25 -3.31 -10.56 -4.28
CA GLU A 25 -4.55 -10.62 -5.04
C GLU A 25 -5.65 -9.82 -4.33
N ALA A 26 -6.36 -8.99 -5.08
CA ALA A 26 -7.47 -8.15 -4.60
C ALA A 26 -8.74 -8.35 -5.46
N GLY A 27 -8.87 -9.53 -6.07
CA GLY A 27 -9.94 -9.88 -6.99
C GLY A 27 -9.46 -10.92 -7.99
N LYS A 28 -10.36 -11.45 -8.82
CA LYS A 28 -10.03 -12.55 -9.75
C LYS A 28 -8.97 -12.17 -10.79
N THR A 29 -8.98 -10.91 -11.22
CA THR A 29 -8.03 -10.37 -12.21
C THR A 29 -7.27 -9.18 -11.67
N ARG A 30 -7.27 -8.96 -10.35
CA ARG A 30 -6.78 -7.74 -9.74
C ARG A 30 -5.66 -7.99 -8.76
N GLN A 31 -4.59 -7.21 -8.88
CA GLN A 31 -3.47 -7.20 -7.96
C GLN A 31 -3.45 -5.86 -7.22
N LEU A 32 -3.42 -5.90 -5.91
CA LEU A 32 -3.07 -4.75 -5.08
C LEU A 32 -1.55 -4.73 -4.92
N VAL A 33 -0.92 -3.62 -5.30
CA VAL A 33 0.51 -3.40 -5.10
C VAL A 33 0.68 -2.12 -4.29
N ALA A 34 1.55 -2.15 -3.28
CA ALA A 34 1.89 -0.95 -2.54
C ALA A 34 3.36 -0.89 -2.17
N VAL A 35 3.88 0.33 -2.12
CA VAL A 35 5.22 0.65 -1.59
C VAL A 35 5.03 1.72 -0.53
N MET A 36 5.72 1.54 0.58
CA MET A 36 5.77 2.50 1.66
C MET A 36 7.22 2.72 2.05
N ASP A 37 7.56 3.96 2.35
CA ASP A 37 8.83 4.38 2.92
C ASP A 37 8.54 4.95 4.32
N GLY A 38 9.07 4.27 5.33
CA GLY A 38 8.98 4.71 6.72
C GLY A 38 9.76 6.00 6.92
N CYS A 39 9.14 7.03 7.49
CA CYS A 39 9.80 8.33 7.56
C CYS A 39 10.93 8.34 8.60
N SER A 40 12.17 8.64 8.20
CA SER A 40 13.35 8.73 9.09
C SER A 40 13.25 9.76 10.23
N SER A 41 12.33 10.74 10.15
CA SER A 41 12.02 11.64 11.26
C SER A 41 10.99 11.09 12.25
N GLY A 42 10.38 9.94 11.93
CA GLY A 42 9.50 9.20 12.82
C GLY A 42 10.30 8.48 13.91
N THR A 43 9.64 8.13 15.01
CA THR A 43 10.29 7.43 16.12
C THR A 43 10.37 5.92 15.90
N ASP A 44 9.53 5.35 15.02
CA ASP A 44 9.60 3.94 14.60
C ASP A 44 9.12 3.74 13.14
N SER A 45 9.99 4.13 12.21
CA SER A 45 9.73 4.16 10.76
C SER A 45 9.45 2.78 10.18
N TYR A 46 10.19 1.76 10.65
CA TYR A 46 10.00 0.36 10.27
C TYR A 46 8.65 -0.18 10.75
N PHE A 47 8.25 0.14 11.99
CA PHE A 47 6.93 -0.23 12.49
C PHE A 47 5.82 0.39 11.65
N ALA A 48 5.92 1.68 11.32
CA ALA A 48 4.90 2.37 10.53
C ALA A 48 4.66 1.71 9.16
N SER A 49 5.71 1.50 8.38
CA SER A 49 5.60 0.88 7.05
C SER A 49 5.12 -0.58 7.14
N THR A 50 5.67 -1.37 8.06
CA THR A 50 5.24 -2.78 8.22
C THR A 50 3.79 -2.90 8.70
N LEU A 51 3.32 -2.01 9.58
CA LEU A 51 1.94 -1.98 10.06
C LEU A 51 0.96 -1.73 8.92
N ILE A 52 1.21 -0.68 8.12
CA ILE A 52 0.40 -0.35 6.94
C ILE A 52 0.39 -1.54 5.97
N GLY A 53 1.56 -2.17 5.75
CA GLY A 53 1.67 -3.30 4.84
C GLY A 53 0.89 -4.51 5.31
N LYS A 54 0.92 -4.79 6.61
CA LYS A 54 0.13 -5.86 7.23
C LYS A 54 -1.37 -5.64 7.05
N LEU A 55 -1.84 -4.40 7.22
CA LEU A 55 -3.24 -4.03 7.01
C LEU A 55 -3.65 -4.18 5.55
N LEU A 56 -2.85 -3.68 4.61
CA LEU A 56 -3.11 -3.82 3.18
C LEU A 56 -3.23 -5.28 2.74
N ARG A 57 -2.35 -6.17 3.25
CA ARG A 57 -2.47 -7.62 2.98
C ARG A 57 -3.78 -8.22 3.49
N LYS A 58 -4.27 -7.76 4.65
CA LYS A 58 -5.55 -8.18 5.20
C LYS A 58 -6.71 -7.67 4.33
N ILE A 59 -6.70 -6.39 3.97
CA ILE A 59 -7.74 -5.73 3.17
C ILE A 59 -7.81 -6.35 1.77
N ALA A 60 -6.68 -6.59 1.11
CA ALA A 60 -6.63 -7.24 -0.21
C ALA A 60 -7.33 -8.61 -0.20
N LYS A 61 -7.07 -9.44 0.83
CA LYS A 61 -7.72 -10.73 0.99
C LYS A 61 -9.23 -10.61 1.22
N GLN A 62 -9.66 -9.60 1.95
CA GLN A 62 -11.09 -9.33 2.17
C GLN A 62 -11.77 -8.90 0.87
N GLU A 63 -11.14 -8.02 0.08
CA GLU A 63 -11.62 -7.61 -1.23
C GLU A 63 -11.76 -8.79 -2.20
N ALA A 64 -10.73 -9.64 -2.30
CA ALA A 64 -10.76 -10.83 -3.14
C ALA A 64 -11.87 -11.82 -2.72
N TYR A 65 -12.05 -12.01 -1.40
CA TYR A 65 -13.11 -12.86 -0.87
C TYR A 65 -14.50 -12.27 -1.11
N GLU A 66 -14.68 -10.96 -0.94
CA GLU A 66 -15.94 -10.28 -1.17
C GLU A 66 -16.37 -10.37 -2.64
N GLU A 67 -15.45 -10.15 -3.58
CA GLU A 67 -15.71 -10.33 -5.01
C GLU A 67 -16.13 -11.77 -5.32
N PHE A 68 -15.44 -12.75 -4.73
CA PHE A 68 -15.76 -14.16 -4.90
C PHE A 68 -17.18 -14.50 -4.41
N VAL A 69 -17.57 -13.99 -3.23
CA VAL A 69 -18.89 -14.26 -2.64
C VAL A 69 -20.02 -13.52 -3.38
N LYS A 70 -19.80 -12.26 -3.75
CA LYS A 70 -20.84 -11.43 -4.41
C LYS A 70 -20.95 -11.68 -5.90
N GLY A 71 -19.91 -12.24 -6.53
CA GLY A 71 -19.85 -12.45 -7.98
C GLY A 71 -19.86 -11.16 -8.80
N ASN A 72 -19.57 -10.02 -8.17
CA ASN A 72 -19.51 -8.72 -8.82
C ASN A 72 -18.17 -8.05 -8.55
N THR A 73 -17.55 -7.57 -9.61
CA THR A 73 -16.28 -6.84 -9.58
C THR A 73 -16.58 -5.34 -9.57
N LYS A 74 -16.12 -4.62 -8.54
CA LYS A 74 -16.29 -3.15 -8.40
C LYS A 74 -15.57 -2.40 -9.52
N GLU A 75 -15.89 -1.16 -9.81
CA GLU A 75 -15.01 -0.32 -10.65
C GLU A 75 -13.64 -0.11 -9.96
N LEU A 76 -12.55 0.00 -10.72
CA LEU A 76 -11.20 0.14 -10.13
C LEU A 76 -11.10 1.33 -9.16
N LYS A 77 -11.65 2.47 -9.57
CA LYS A 77 -11.73 3.68 -8.75
C LYS A 77 -12.50 3.45 -7.44
N GLN A 78 -13.65 2.79 -7.51
CA GLN A 78 -14.45 2.48 -6.33
C GLN A 78 -13.71 1.51 -5.40
N GLN A 79 -13.00 0.55 -5.97
CA GLN A 79 -12.25 -0.41 -5.19
C GLN A 79 -11.10 0.26 -4.43
N ILE A 80 -10.30 1.10 -5.08
CA ILE A 80 -9.18 1.77 -4.39
C ILE A 80 -9.68 2.75 -3.33
N GLU A 81 -10.78 3.47 -3.59
CA GLU A 81 -11.41 4.35 -2.60
C GLU A 81 -11.82 3.55 -1.34
N GLN A 82 -12.43 2.37 -1.52
CA GLN A 82 -12.81 1.51 -0.40
C GLN A 82 -11.60 0.95 0.36
N VAL A 83 -10.57 0.49 -0.36
CA VAL A 83 -9.32 0.01 0.26
C VAL A 83 -8.67 1.10 1.11
N VAL A 84 -8.61 2.33 0.58
CA VAL A 84 -8.00 3.46 1.29
C VAL A 84 -8.83 3.86 2.51
N LEU A 85 -10.16 3.97 2.37
CA LEU A 85 -11.03 4.26 3.50
C LEU A 85 -10.88 3.21 4.61
N GLN A 86 -10.92 1.93 4.25
CA GLN A 86 -10.75 0.84 5.20
C GLN A 86 -9.37 0.87 5.86
N LEU A 87 -8.30 1.15 5.10
CA LEU A 87 -6.95 1.28 5.65
C LEU A 87 -6.90 2.35 6.74
N PHE A 88 -7.42 3.55 6.46
CA PHE A 88 -7.41 4.65 7.43
C PHE A 88 -8.33 4.39 8.64
N GLU A 89 -9.47 3.72 8.44
CA GLU A 89 -10.32 3.29 9.55
C GLU A 89 -9.60 2.29 10.47
N GLU A 90 -8.92 1.28 9.89
CA GLU A 90 -8.17 0.29 10.66
C GLU A 90 -6.95 0.89 11.36
N LEU A 91 -6.20 1.77 10.69
CA LEU A 91 -5.11 2.52 11.32
C LEU A 91 -5.60 3.39 12.47
N SER A 92 -6.72 4.10 12.29
CA SER A 92 -7.33 4.94 13.32
C SER A 92 -7.75 4.11 14.55
N ASN A 93 -8.30 2.91 14.31
CA ASN A 93 -8.65 1.97 15.38
C ASN A 93 -7.43 1.45 16.12
N LEU A 94 -6.37 1.07 15.40
CA LEU A 94 -5.14 0.55 16.00
C LEU A 94 -4.38 1.63 16.76
N ASN A 95 -4.33 2.85 16.24
CA ASN A 95 -3.77 3.99 16.94
C ASN A 95 -4.43 4.16 18.31
N ARG A 96 -5.78 4.17 18.39
CA ARG A 96 -6.49 4.26 19.68
C ARG A 96 -6.22 3.10 20.63
N GLN A 97 -5.99 1.89 20.12
CA GLN A 97 -5.75 0.70 20.95
C GLN A 97 -4.33 0.66 21.53
N LEU A 98 -3.36 1.17 20.77
CA LEU A 98 -1.94 1.13 21.10
C LEU A 98 -1.42 2.47 21.64
N ASP A 99 -2.25 3.50 21.65
CA ASP A 99 -1.90 4.88 22.03
C ASP A 99 -0.70 5.42 21.23
N LEU A 100 -0.74 5.22 19.90
CA LEU A 100 0.37 5.59 19.02
C LEU A 100 0.43 7.11 18.83
N ARG A 101 1.62 7.66 19.03
CA ARG A 101 1.88 9.06 18.72
C ARG A 101 1.95 9.24 17.21
N THR A 102 1.69 10.47 16.75
CA THR A 102 1.69 10.77 15.31
C THR A 102 3.03 10.43 14.65
N ASP A 103 4.14 10.63 15.36
CA ASP A 103 5.51 10.33 14.90
C ASP A 103 5.83 8.82 14.84
N GLU A 104 4.99 7.94 15.39
CA GLU A 104 5.18 6.48 15.37
C GLU A 104 4.50 5.81 14.17
N ILE A 105 3.70 6.54 13.39
CA ILE A 105 2.93 6.03 12.25
C ILE A 105 3.17 6.81 10.95
N LEU A 106 4.27 7.59 10.88
CA LEU A 106 4.63 8.36 9.69
C LEU A 106 5.26 7.47 8.61
N SER A 107 4.60 7.40 7.46
CA SER A 107 5.06 6.64 6.29
C SER A 107 4.48 7.24 5.02
N THR A 108 5.20 7.12 3.90
CA THR A 108 4.62 7.33 2.58
C THR A 108 3.75 6.14 2.17
N LEU A 109 2.91 6.33 1.15
CA LEU A 109 2.15 5.26 0.53
C LEU A 109 1.97 5.53 -0.96
N ILE A 110 2.53 4.66 -1.80
CA ILE A 110 2.09 4.49 -3.19
C ILE A 110 1.29 3.20 -3.23
N LEU A 111 -0.01 3.31 -3.53
CA LEU A 111 -0.93 2.18 -3.64
C LEU A 111 -1.48 2.12 -5.06
N ALA A 112 -1.54 0.92 -5.64
CA ALA A 112 -2.15 0.67 -6.93
C ALA A 112 -3.05 -0.57 -6.88
N ILE A 113 -4.18 -0.51 -7.58
CA ILE A 113 -4.95 -1.70 -7.94
C ILE A 113 -4.84 -1.87 -9.45
N ILE A 114 -4.26 -2.98 -9.87
CA ILE A 114 -3.95 -3.30 -11.27
C ILE A 114 -4.94 -4.35 -11.76
N ASP A 115 -5.71 -4.04 -12.79
CA ASP A 115 -6.51 -5.04 -13.51
C ASP A 115 -5.67 -5.68 -14.62
N THR A 116 -5.28 -6.93 -14.39
CA THR A 116 -4.41 -7.70 -15.28
C THR A 116 -5.08 -8.10 -16.60
N LYS A 117 -6.41 -8.01 -16.70
CA LYS A 117 -7.16 -8.30 -17.92
C LYS A 117 -7.34 -7.04 -18.75
N LEU A 118 -7.69 -5.92 -18.11
CA LEU A 118 -7.90 -4.63 -18.78
C LEU A 118 -6.60 -3.86 -19.03
N HIS A 119 -5.49 -4.28 -18.43
CA HIS A 119 -4.20 -3.58 -18.50
C HIS A 119 -4.31 -2.12 -18.02
N SER A 120 -5.13 -1.90 -17.01
CA SER A 120 -5.36 -0.61 -16.38
C SER A 120 -4.98 -0.69 -14.90
N ALA A 121 -4.64 0.47 -14.34
CA ALA A 121 -4.37 0.61 -12.92
C ALA A 121 -4.99 1.91 -12.41
N GLU A 122 -5.51 1.86 -11.20
CA GLU A 122 -5.86 3.06 -10.43
C GLU A 122 -4.85 3.20 -9.28
N LEU A 123 -4.41 4.42 -8.99
CA LEU A 123 -3.34 4.68 -8.03
C LEU A 123 -3.76 5.76 -7.02
N VAL A 124 -3.27 5.61 -5.79
CA VAL A 124 -3.33 6.60 -4.72
C VAL A 124 -1.93 6.80 -4.17
N ILE A 125 -1.58 8.07 -3.93
CA ILE A 125 -0.24 8.47 -3.51
C ILE A 125 -0.39 9.40 -2.32
N VAL A 126 0.37 9.11 -1.26
CA VAL A 126 0.45 9.89 -0.03
C VAL A 126 1.92 10.10 0.31
N GLY A 127 2.34 11.36 0.36
CA GLY A 127 3.75 11.72 0.51
C GLY A 127 4.46 11.84 -0.84
N ASP A 128 5.78 11.66 -0.78
CA ASP A 128 6.68 11.67 -1.92
C ASP A 128 6.87 10.28 -2.52
N GLY A 129 7.35 10.27 -3.77
CA GLY A 129 7.62 9.02 -4.48
C GLY A 129 7.57 9.16 -5.99
N LEU A 130 7.91 8.06 -6.67
CA LEU A 130 8.07 8.03 -8.11
C LEU A 130 7.30 6.87 -8.74
N ILE A 131 6.59 7.16 -9.83
CA ILE A 131 5.91 6.18 -10.67
C ILE A 131 6.46 6.30 -12.08
N HIS A 132 6.90 5.19 -12.66
CA HIS A 132 7.35 5.12 -14.04
C HIS A 132 6.46 4.18 -14.86
N VAL A 133 5.76 4.72 -15.86
CA VAL A 133 4.82 3.97 -16.70
C VAL A 133 5.08 4.29 -18.17
N ASN A 134 5.37 3.26 -18.98
CA ASN A 134 5.54 3.38 -20.44
C ASN A 134 6.50 4.50 -20.87
N GLY A 135 7.65 4.63 -20.20
CA GLY A 135 8.65 5.67 -20.51
C GLY A 135 8.33 7.05 -19.92
N LYS A 136 7.20 7.21 -19.23
CA LYS A 136 6.82 8.45 -18.53
C LYS A 136 7.08 8.32 -17.04
N THR A 137 7.85 9.26 -16.51
CA THR A 137 8.05 9.43 -15.06
C THR A 137 7.04 10.43 -14.52
N ILE A 138 6.45 10.09 -13.37
CA ILE A 138 5.61 10.96 -12.56
C ILE A 138 6.24 10.96 -11.17
N GLU A 139 6.69 12.13 -10.73
CA GLU A 139 7.38 12.33 -9.47
C GLU A 139 6.55 13.25 -8.58
N TYR A 140 6.47 12.90 -7.30
CA TYR A 140 5.78 13.67 -6.27
C TYR A 140 6.82 14.05 -5.23
N GLU A 141 7.02 15.34 -5.06
CA GLU A 141 7.91 15.92 -4.05
C GLU A 141 7.07 16.55 -2.93
N LYS A 142 7.67 16.62 -1.74
CA LYS A 142 7.08 17.17 -0.52
C LYS A 142 7.20 18.69 -0.44
#